data_AF-A0A6G2D5Q7-F1
#
_entry.id   AF-A0A6G2D5Q7-F1
#
_cell.length_a   1.000
_cell.length_b   1.000
_cell.length_c   1.000
_cell.angle_alpha   90.00
_cell.angle_beta   90.00
_cell.angle_gamma   90.00
#
_symmetry.space_group_name_H-M   'P 1'
#
loop_
_entity.id
_entity.type
_entity.pdbx_description
1 polymer ?
#
loop_
_entity_poly.entity_id
_entity_poly.type
_entity_poly.pdbx_seq_one_letter_code
_entity_poly.pdbx_strand_id
1 'polypeptide(L)' 'QFAPGSMLPKIQAAIDFVTNRPAGKAVITSPINLGALIESESGTIIVKDE' A
#
# COMPACT_ATOMS: atom_id res chain seq x y z
N GLN A 1 -12.95 -9.15 4.40
CA GLN A 1 -13.43 -7.75 4.45
C GLN A 1 -12.51 -6.96 5.38
N PHE A 2 -12.09 -5.73 5.04
CA PHE A 2 -11.20 -4.92 5.90
C PHE A 2 -11.98 -4.14 6.96
N ALA A 3 -11.37 -3.92 8.13
CA ALA A 3 -11.99 -3.15 9.20
C ALA A 3 -12.31 -1.71 8.75
N PRO A 4 -13.57 -1.25 8.85
CA PRO A 4 -14.04 -0.02 8.23
C PRO A 4 -13.39 1.24 8.84
N GLY A 5 -13.09 1.24 10.13
CA GLY A 5 -12.49 2.38 10.84
C GLY A 5 -10.96 2.46 10.79
N SER A 6 -10.28 1.59 10.04
CA SER A 6 -8.81 1.62 9.99
C SER A 6 -8.25 1.16 8.67
N MET A 7 -8.32 -0.14 8.35
CA MET A 7 -7.64 -0.69 7.19
C MET A 7 -8.38 -0.41 5.89
N LEU A 8 -9.71 -0.41 5.89
CA LEU A 8 -10.50 -0.14 4.70
C LEU A 8 -10.17 1.21 4.05
N PRO A 9 -10.14 2.36 4.76
CA PRO A 9 -9.79 3.63 4.12
C PRO A 9 -8.34 3.67 3.62
N LYS A 10 -7.42 2.93 4.25
CA LYS A 10 -6.02 2.82 3.76
C LYS A 10 -5.95 2.08 2.43
N ILE A 11 -6.71 0.99 2.30
CA ILE A 11 -6.80 0.21 1.06
C ILE A 11 -7.45 1.02 -0.05
N GLN A 12 -8.57 1.71 0.24
CA GLN A 12 -9.26 2.52 -0.76
C GLN A 12 -8.35 3.63 -1.31
N ALA A 13 -7.67 4.38 -0.44
CA ALA A 13 -6.75 5.42 -0.85
C ALA A 13 -5.56 4.88 -1.68
N ALA A 14 -5.04 3.70 -1.34
CA ALA A 14 -3.97 3.06 -2.10
C ALA A 14 -4.43 2.61 -3.50
N ILE A 15 -5.63 2.03 -3.61
CA ILE A 15 -6.26 1.66 -4.88
C ILE A 15 -6.48 2.90 -5.74
N ASP A 16 -7.05 3.96 -5.15
CA ASP A 16 -7.31 5.22 -5.86
C ASP A 16 -6.00 5.82 -6.40
N PHE A 17 -4.90 5.75 -5.64
CA PHE A 17 -3.59 6.22 -6.06
C PHE A 17 -3.04 5.42 -7.26
N VAL A 18 -2.95 4.08 -7.18
CA VAL A 18 -2.37 3.26 -8.26
C VAL A 18 -3.24 3.23 -9.51
N THR A 19 -4.56 3.41 -9.37
CA THR A 19 -5.48 3.51 -10.50
C THR A 19 -5.20 4.75 -11.33
N ASN A 20 -4.96 5.89 -10.66
CA ASN A 20 -4.65 7.17 -11.30
C ASN A 20 -3.16 7.32 -11.68
N ARG A 21 -2.29 6.45 -11.16
CA ARG A 21 -0.85 6.41 -11.47
C ARG A 21 -0.43 4.97 -11.69
N PRO A 22 -0.64 4.40 -12.90
CA PRO A 22 -0.37 2.99 -13.19
C PRO A 22 1.08 2.55 -12.94
N ALA A 23 2.05 3.43 -13.16
CA ALA A 23 3.47 3.18 -12.86
C ALA A 23 3.83 3.37 -11.37
N GLY A 24 2.87 3.82 -10.56
CA GLY A 24 3.04 4.08 -9.14
C GLY A 24 2.83 2.83 -8.29
N LYS A 25 3.54 2.78 -7.16
CA LYS A 25 3.43 1.74 -6.13
C LYS A 25 2.97 2.38 -4.82
N ALA A 26 1.92 1.85 -4.21
CA ALA A 26 1.49 2.24 -2.86
C ALA A 26 1.93 1.19 -1.85
N VAL A 27 2.38 1.61 -0.67
CA VAL A 27 2.84 0.69 0.39
C VAL A 27 2.16 1.01 1.71
N ILE A 28 1.68 -0.03 2.38
CA ILE A 28 1.20 0.03 3.76
C ILE A 28 2.13 -0.83 4.62
N THR A 29 2.84 -0.19 5.54
CA THR A 29 3.77 -0.85 6.48
C THR A 29 3.74 -0.18 7.84
N SER A 30 4.34 -0.81 8.85
CA SER A 30 4.54 -0.19 10.16
C SER A 30 5.79 0.70 10.15
N PRO A 31 5.85 1.79 10.95
CA PRO A 31 7.03 2.66 10.99
C PRO A 31 8.32 1.93 11.36
N ILE A 32 8.23 0.93 12.24
CA ILE A 32 9.38 0.11 12.68
C ILE A 32 9.94 -0.73 11.50
N ASN A 33 9.09 -1.09 10.54
CA ASN A 33 9.46 -1.89 9.37
C ASN A 33 9.93 -1.03 8.18
N LEU A 34 10.14 0.28 8.35
CA LEU A 34 10.51 1.16 7.23
C LEU A 34 11.86 0.79 6.60
N GLY A 35 12.85 0.38 7.41
CA GLY A 35 14.13 -0.10 6.88
C GLY A 35 13.97 -1.35 6.02
N ALA A 36 13.24 -2.34 6.54
CA ALA A 36 12.96 -3.59 5.82
C ALA A 36 12.13 -3.38 4.55
N LEU A 37 11.27 -2.35 4.51
CA LEU A 37 10.58 -1.97 3.28
C LEU A 37 11.57 -1.52 2.20
N ILE A 38 12.52 -0.67 2.57
CA ILE A 38 13.51 -0.11 1.64
C ILE A 38 14.46 -1.20 1.14
N GLU A 39 14.87 -2.10 2.02
CA GLU A 39 15.87 -3.13 1.71
C GLU A 39 15.28 -4.38 1.04
N SER A 40 14.02 -4.74 1.34
CA SER A 40 13.48 -6.06 1.00
C SER A 40 11.98 -6.06 0.69
N GLU A 41 11.39 -4.91 0.33
CA GLU A 41 9.97 -4.81 -0.05
C GLU A 41 8.99 -5.31 1.03
N SER A 42 9.39 -5.27 2.30
CA SER A 42 8.57 -5.72 3.43
C SER A 42 7.36 -4.81 3.67
N GLY A 43 6.16 -5.37 3.52
CA GLY A 43 4.89 -4.70 3.80
C GLY A 43 3.79 -5.18 2.86
N THR A 44 2.68 -4.46 2.82
CA THR A 44 1.66 -4.66 1.78
C THR A 44 1.93 -3.69 0.65
N ILE A 45 2.34 -4.23 -0.49
CA ILE A 45 2.59 -3.49 -1.72
C ILE A 45 1.35 -3.62 -2.61
N ILE A 46 0.82 -2.49 -3.05
CA ILE A 46 -0.33 -2.39 -3.95
C ILE A 46 0.18 -1.76 -5.24
N VAL A 47 -0.03 -2.46 -6.35
CA VAL A 47 0.32 -2.06 -7.72
C VAL A 47 -0.88 -2.28 -8.62
N LYS A 48 -0.91 -1.60 -9.77
CA LYS A 48 -1.87 -1.89 -10.81
C LYS A 48 -1.30 -2.99 -11.71
N ASP A 49 -2.00 -4.12 -11.80
CA ASP A 49 -1.70 -5.14 -12.80
C ASP A 49 -1.93 -4.57 -14.21
N GLU A 50 -1.13 -5.01 -15.18
CA GLU A 50 -1.24 -4.60 -16.59
C GLU A 50 -2.58 -4.98 -17.23
#